data_AF-T0Z722-F1
#
_entry.id   AF-T0Z722-F1
#
_cell.length_a   1.000
_cell.length_b   1.000
_cell.length_c   1.000
_cell.angle_alpha   90.00
_cell.angle_beta   90.00
_cell.angle_gamma   90.00
#
_symmetry.space_group_name_H-M   'P 1'
#
loop_
_entity.id
_entity.type
_entity.pdbx_description
1 polymer ?
#
loop_
_entity_poly.entity_id
_entity_poly.type
_entity_poly.pdbx_seq_one_letter_code
_entity_poly.pdbx_strand_id
1 'polypeptide(L)'
;DRNLGMWRFIIPPGAHQLLTVDRMRHAKYLGVIAGYSGYSLKRDILLRPLPVTVERSGLIFRSNHYRPAPTFVSIWLGSRHLLGMAILDHRKKAGRLQ
;
A
#
# COMPACT_ATOMS: atom_id res chain seq x y z
N ASP A 1 13.97 17.55 -1.62
CA ASP A 1 14.40 16.14 -1.67
C ASP A 1 13.28 15.17 -1.95
N ARG A 2 13.38 14.40 -3.04
CA ARG A 2 12.46 13.28 -3.35
C ARG A 2 13.09 11.98 -2.84
N ASN A 3 12.96 11.71 -1.54
CA ASN A 3 13.49 10.48 -0.97
C ASN A 3 12.49 9.33 -1.19
N LEU A 4 12.94 8.25 -1.83
CA LEU A 4 12.16 7.03 -2.06
C LEU A 4 12.68 5.95 -1.12
N GLY A 5 11.77 5.29 -0.39
CA GLY A 5 12.11 4.14 0.45
C GLY A 5 11.97 2.86 -0.35
N MET A 6 12.97 1.98 -0.27
CA MET A 6 12.94 0.66 -0.88
C MET A 6 13.31 -0.41 0.14
N TRP A 7 12.49 -1.45 0.21
CA TRP A 7 12.72 -2.61 1.06
C TRP A 7 12.67 -3.87 0.20
N ARG A 8 13.52 -4.84 0.51
CA ARG A 8 13.57 -6.14 -0.17
C ARG A 8 13.26 -7.24 0.82
N PHE A 9 12.38 -8.14 0.41
CA PHE A 9 11.99 -9.32 1.17
C PHE A 9 12.16 -10.56 0.32
N ILE A 10 12.47 -11.69 0.96
CA ILE A 10 12.52 -13.00 0.32
C ILE A 10 11.38 -13.81 0.91
N ILE A 11 10.41 -14.18 0.08
CA ILE A 11 9.21 -14.91 0.49
C ILE A 11 9.34 -16.34 -0.03
N PRO A 12 9.43 -17.36 0.85
CA PRO A 12 9.43 -18.76 0.43
C PRO A 12 8.10 -19.15 -0.24
N PRO A 13 8.12 -20.12 -1.17
CA PRO A 13 6.89 -20.67 -1.75
C PRO A 13 5.91 -21.17 -0.68
N GLY A 14 4.63 -20.85 -0.83
CA GLY A 14 3.58 -21.26 0.12
C GLY A 14 3.55 -20.48 1.44
N ALA A 15 4.46 -19.54 1.66
CA ALA A 15 4.50 -18.77 2.90
C ALA A 15 3.42 -17.67 2.93
N HIS A 16 2.85 -17.45 4.12
CA HIS A 16 2.01 -16.31 4.45
C HIS A 16 2.76 -15.48 5.48
N GLN A 17 3.21 -14.27 5.10
CA GLN A 17 4.03 -13.42 5.97
C GLN A 17 3.40 -12.05 6.14
N LEU A 18 3.44 -11.54 7.38
CA LEU A 18 3.13 -10.16 7.70
C LEU A 18 4.43 -9.37 7.73
N LEU A 19 4.53 -8.33 6.90
CA LEU A 19 5.69 -7.44 6.83
C LEU A 19 5.28 -6.04 7.29
N THR A 20 6.12 -5.40 8.07
CA THR A 20 5.92 -4.02 8.53
C THR A 20 7.06 -3.16 8.02
N VAL A 21 6.72 -2.05 7.38
CA VAL A 21 7.67 -1.06 6.85
C VAL A 21 7.23 0.33 7.25
N ASP A 22 8.20 1.18 7.52
CA ASP A 22 7.92 2.58 7.81
C ASP A 22 7.54 3.32 6.53
N ARG A 23 6.41 4.03 6.56
CA ARG A 23 6.00 4.87 5.44
C ARG A 23 6.91 6.08 5.32
N MET A 24 7.56 6.25 4.16
CA MET A 24 8.33 7.46 3.88
C MET A 24 7.46 8.72 3.91
N ARG A 25 8.03 9.80 4.44
CA ARG A 25 7.36 11.10 4.54
C ARG A 25 6.91 11.55 3.14
N HIS A 26 5.65 11.96 3.02
CA HIS A 26 5.01 12.38 1.76
C HIS A 26 4.88 11.31 0.66
N ALA A 27 5.10 10.03 0.95
CA ALA A 27 4.84 8.96 -0.01
C ALA A 27 3.36 8.91 -0.41
N LYS A 28 3.09 9.07 -1.71
CA LYS A 28 1.74 9.06 -2.30
C LYS A 28 1.34 7.71 -2.89
N TYR A 29 2.32 6.87 -3.20
CA TYR A 29 2.11 5.58 -3.86
C TYR A 29 2.94 4.49 -3.18
N LEU A 30 2.44 3.27 -3.27
CA LEU A 30 3.17 2.04 -2.97
C LEU A 30 3.36 1.28 -4.29
N GLY A 31 4.62 1.05 -4.64
CA GLY A 31 5.02 0.15 -5.71
C GLY A 31 5.46 -1.19 -5.12
N VAL A 32 5.02 -2.29 -5.74
CA VAL A 32 5.47 -3.64 -5.45
C VAL A 32 6.04 -4.22 -6.73
N ILE A 33 7.24 -4.79 -6.62
CA ILE A 33 7.94 -5.47 -7.72
C ILE A 33 8.21 -6.90 -7.27
N ALA A 34 7.70 -7.88 -8.01
CA ALA A 34 7.97 -9.29 -7.78
C ALA A 34 9.12 -9.77 -8.67
N GLY A 35 10.23 -10.20 -8.05
CA GLY A 35 11.46 -10.59 -8.74
C GLY A 35 11.44 -12.01 -9.30
N TYR A 36 10.49 -12.35 -10.17
CA TYR A 36 10.45 -13.65 -10.86
C TYR A 36 11.54 -13.75 -11.94
N SER A 37 12.04 -14.96 -12.21
CA SER A 37 13.04 -15.19 -13.27
C SER A 37 12.49 -14.85 -14.68
N GLY A 38 11.20 -15.06 -14.91
CA GLY A 38 10.47 -14.66 -16.13
C GLY A 38 9.82 -13.29 -16.04
N TYR A 39 10.52 -12.32 -15.44
CA TYR A 39 10.02 -10.99 -15.12
C TYR A 39 9.34 -10.28 -16.30
N SER A 40 8.18 -9.67 -16.04
CA SER A 40 7.45 -8.83 -16.98
C SER A 40 6.90 -7.59 -16.30
N LEU A 41 7.25 -6.41 -16.83
CA LEU A 41 6.75 -5.11 -16.36
C LEU A 41 5.22 -5.04 -16.22
N LYS A 42 4.47 -5.72 -17.11
CA LYS A 42 3.01 -5.69 -17.11
C LYS A 42 2.37 -6.55 -16.03
N ARG A 43 3.08 -7.56 -15.53
CA ARG A 43 2.52 -8.58 -14.63
C ARG A 43 3.13 -8.55 -13.25
N ASP A 44 4.39 -8.17 -13.14
CA ASP A 44 5.18 -8.30 -11.91
C ASP A 44 5.42 -6.97 -11.19
N ILE A 45 4.85 -5.88 -11.71
CA ILE A 45 4.80 -4.58 -11.03
C ILE A 45 3.36 -4.17 -10.79
N LEU A 46 3.05 -3.82 -9.54
CA LEU A 46 1.79 -3.15 -9.19
C LEU A 46 2.07 -1.85 -8.46
N LEU A 47 1.35 -0.80 -8.87
CA LEU A 47 1.34 0.50 -8.21
C LEU A 47 -0.06 0.78 -7.67
N ARG A 48 -0.15 1.22 -6.41
CA ARG A 48 -1.42 1.68 -5.81
C ARG A 48 -1.22 2.98 -5.04
N PRO A 49 -2.22 3.89 -5.05
CA PRO A 49 -2.16 5.10 -4.25
C PRO A 49 -2.28 4.78 -2.76
N LEU A 50 -1.41 5.34 -1.92
CA LEU A 50 -1.51 5.18 -0.48
C LEU A 50 -2.61 6.08 0.07
N PRO A 51 -3.50 5.57 0.94
CA PRO A 51 -4.54 6.38 1.55
C PRO A 51 -3.92 7.47 2.42
N VAL A 52 -4.60 8.61 2.48
CA VAL A 52 -4.31 9.72 3.37
C VAL A 52 -5.57 10.03 4.18
N THR A 53 -5.41 10.29 5.47
CA THR A 53 -6.48 10.83 6.30
C THR A 53 -6.59 12.31 5.99
N VAL A 54 -7.78 12.77 5.60
CA VAL A 54 -8.08 14.20 5.45
C VAL A 54 -8.83 14.64 6.69
N GLU A 55 -8.16 15.40 7.55
CA GLU A 55 -8.80 16.12 8.65
C GLU A 55 -9.22 17.49 8.14
N ARG A 56 -10.50 17.84 8.31
CA ARG A 56 -11.02 19.17 7.95
C ARG A 56 -11.18 19.98 9.23
N SER A 57 -10.64 21.19 9.25
CA SER A 57 -10.84 22.15 10.32
C SER A 57 -11.44 23.46 9.79
N GLY A 58 -12.18 24.16 10.65
CA GLY A 58 -12.76 25.49 10.40
C GLY A 58 -14.26 25.50 10.10
N LEU A 59 -15.01 26.39 10.76
CA LEU A 59 -16.44 26.60 10.54
C LEU A 59 -16.74 27.50 9.32
N ILE A 60 -15.84 28.44 8.99
CA ILE A 60 -16.05 29.49 7.97
C ILE A 60 -15.04 29.35 6.81
N PHE A 61 -13.76 29.10 7.11
CA PHE A 61 -12.73 28.77 6.11
C PHE A 61 -12.29 27.32 6.32
N ARG A 62 -12.64 26.43 5.39
CA ARG A 62 -12.30 25.00 5.48
C ARG A 62 -10.83 24.78 5.11
N SER A 63 -10.00 24.38 6.07
CA SER A 63 -8.63 23.92 5.82
C SER A 63 -8.61 22.38 5.76
N ASN A 64 -8.00 21.81 4.71
CA ASN A 64 -7.77 20.37 4.61
C ASN A 64 -6.37 20.04 5.11
N HIS A 65 -6.26 19.28 6.21
CA HIS A 65 -5.03 18.74 6.74
C HIS A 65 -4.89 17.27 6.35
N TYR A 66 -3.82 16.91 5.64
CA TYR A 66 -3.58 15.53 5.18
C TYR A 66 -2.58 14.85 6.12
N ARG A 67 -3.00 13.80 6.84
CA ARG A 67 -2.13 12.97 7.69
C ARG A 67 -1.97 11.55 7.14
N PRO A 68 -0.77 10.95 7.21
CA PRO A 68 -0.59 9.54 6.85
C PRO A 68 -1.41 8.62 7.76
N ALA A 69 -2.15 7.68 7.19
CA ALA A 69 -2.86 6.63 7.93
C ALA A 69 -2.04 5.32 7.97
N PRO A 70 -2.11 4.52 9.05
CA PRO A 70 -1.70 3.11 9.00
C PRO A 70 -2.38 2.42 7.82
N THR A 71 -1.59 1.80 6.95
CA THR A 71 -2.10 1.18 5.72
C THR A 71 -1.78 -0.31 5.75
N PHE A 72 -2.81 -1.14 5.68
CA PHE A 72 -2.64 -2.57 5.48
C PHE A 72 -2.78 -2.88 4.00
N VAL A 73 -1.88 -3.71 3.48
CA VAL A 73 -1.85 -4.09 2.06
C VAL A 73 -1.73 -5.60 1.98
N SER A 74 -2.64 -6.22 1.24
CA SER A 74 -2.56 -7.64 0.90
C SER A 74 -1.96 -7.79 -0.48
N ILE A 75 -0.95 -8.65 -0.60
CA ILE A 75 -0.25 -8.95 -1.85
C ILE A 75 -0.36 -10.45 -2.08
N TRP A 76 -0.78 -10.84 -3.28
CA TRP A 76 -0.90 -12.26 -3.66
C TRP A 76 0.15 -12.61 -4.70
N LEU A 77 1.06 -13.50 -4.33
CA LEU A 77 2.15 -13.98 -5.18
C LEU A 77 1.75 -15.33 -5.80
N GLY A 78 1.85 -15.43 -7.12
CA GLY A 78 1.62 -16.68 -7.85
C GLY A 78 2.92 -17.47 -8.04
N SER A 79 2.83 -18.61 -8.72
CA SER A 79 4.02 -19.42 -9.03
C SER A 79 4.94 -18.77 -10.05
N ARG A 80 4.41 -17.94 -10.94
CA ARG A 80 5.16 -17.32 -12.05
C ARG A 80 5.07 -15.81 -12.12
N HIS A 81 4.02 -15.23 -11.56
CA HIS A 81 3.72 -13.81 -11.63
C HIS A 81 3.04 -13.31 -10.36
N LEU A 82 3.10 -12.00 -10.15
CA LEU A 82 2.31 -11.31 -9.14
C LEU A 82 0.82 -11.38 -9.53
N LEU A 83 -0.01 -11.93 -8.64
CA LEU A 83 -1.44 -12.11 -8.92
C LEU A 83 -2.23 -10.83 -8.66
N GLY A 84 -1.83 -10.06 -7.65
CA GLY A 84 -2.57 -8.87 -7.28
C GLY A 84 -2.08 -8.19 -6.01
N MET A 85 -2.65 -7.01 -5.79
CA MET A 85 -2.46 -6.22 -4.57
C MET A 85 -3.75 -5.44 -4.27
N ALA A 86 -4.16 -5.49 -3.00
CA ALA A 86 -5.28 -4.73 -2.49
C ALA A 86 -4.86 -3.92 -1.25
N ILE A 87 -5.29 -2.67 -1.22
CA ILE A 87 -5.21 -1.85 -0.01
C ILE A 87 -6.42 -2.21 0.84
N LEU A 88 -6.16 -2.68 2.05
CA LEU A 88 -7.19 -3.00 3.02
C LEU A 88 -7.56 -1.72 3.76
N ASP A 89 -8.71 -1.14 3.41
CA ASP A 89 -9.21 0.07 4.07
C ASP A 89 -9.73 -0.27 5.46
N HIS A 90 -9.09 0.29 6.48
CA HIS A 90 -9.54 0.18 7.87
C HIS A 90 -10.94 0.78 8.08
N ARG A 91 -11.38 1.75 7.26
CA ARG A 91 -12.68 2.43 7.43
C ARG A 91 -13.90 1.61 6.98
N LYS A 92 -13.73 0.57 6.15
CA LYS A 92 -14.87 -0.20 5.62
C LYS A 92 -15.60 -1.08 6.64
N LYS A 93 -15.06 -1.29 7.86
CA LYS A 93 -15.70 -2.13 8.88
C LYS A 93 -16.68 -1.40 9.81
N ALA A 94 -16.73 -0.07 9.82
CA ALA A 94 -17.58 0.68 10.77
C ALA A 94 -19.00 1.03 10.23
N GLY A 95 -19.33 0.66 8.98
CA GLY A 95 -20.57 1.08 8.32
C GLY A 95 -21.62 -0.01 8.07
N ARG A 96 -21.47 -1.20 8.67
CA ARG A 96 -22.42 -2.31 8.47
C ARG A 96 -22.81 -2.97 9.79
N LEU A 97 -23.32 -2.14 10.69
CA LEU A 97 -24.14 -2.52 11.85
C LEU A 97 -25.25 -1.48 11.96
N GLN A 98 -26.27 -1.61 11.10
CA GLN A 98 -27.65 -1.17 11.34
C GLN A 98 -28.56 -2.22 10.71
#